data_AF-A0A6I0S139-F1
#
_entry.id   AF-A0A6I0S139-F1
#
_cell.length_a   1.000
_cell.length_b   1.000
_cell.length_c   1.000
_cell.angle_alpha   90.00
_cell.angle_beta   90.00
_cell.angle_gamma   90.00
#
_symmetry.space_group_name_H-M   'P 1'
#
loop_
_entity.id
_entity.type
_entity.pdbx_description
1 polymer ?
#
loop_
_entity_poly.entity_id
_entity_poly.type
_entity_poly.pdbx_seq_one_letter_code
_entity_poly.pdbx_strand_id
1 'polypeptide(L)'
;MQTRLTEDMRQNARALEADSILRACVHCGFCTATCPTYQLLGDELDGPRGRIYLIKQVLEGNEVTLKTQEHLDRCLTCRNCETTCPSGVRYHNLLDIGRDI
;
A
#
# COMPACT_ATOMS: atom_id res chain seq x y z
N MET A 1 9.26 6.83 2.09
CA MET A 1 8.38 7.09 3.27
C MET A 1 9.02 6.48 4.51
N GLN A 2 8.91 7.09 5.70
CA GLN A 2 9.40 6.48 6.95
C GLN A 2 8.29 5.63 7.59
N THR A 3 8.63 4.42 8.02
CA THR A 3 7.74 3.47 8.70
C THR A 3 8.29 3.14 10.09
N ARG A 4 7.40 3.02 11.08
CA ARG A 4 7.74 2.62 12.45
C ARG A 4 7.15 1.27 12.80
N LEU A 5 7.80 0.19 12.35
CA LEU A 5 7.35 -1.17 12.65
C LEU A 5 7.18 -1.40 14.17
N THR A 6 6.16 -2.16 14.55
CA THR A 6 6.02 -2.69 15.91
C THR A 6 7.12 -3.71 16.22
N GLU A 7 7.27 -4.08 17.49
CA GLU A 7 8.29 -5.06 17.88
C GLU A 7 8.02 -6.43 17.25
N ASP A 8 6.76 -6.88 17.24
CA ASP A 8 6.35 -8.14 16.61
C ASP A 8 6.62 -8.12 15.09
N MET A 9 6.32 -7.00 14.42
CA MET A 9 6.53 -6.86 12.98
C MET A 9 8.01 -6.81 12.60
N ARG A 10 8.92 -6.36 13.48
CA ARG A 10 10.37 -6.40 13.23
C ARG A 10 10.91 -7.82 13.06
N GLN A 11 10.22 -8.83 13.61
CA GLN A 11 10.62 -10.23 13.49
C GLN A 11 9.98 -10.93 12.28
N ASN A 12 9.05 -10.27 11.57
CA ASN A 12 8.34 -10.84 10.43
C ASN A 12 9.03 -10.48 9.10
N ALA A 13 9.46 -11.50 8.34
CA ALA A 13 10.14 -11.31 7.06
C ALA A 13 9.29 -10.54 6.03
N ARG A 14 7.97 -10.75 5.99
CA ARG A 14 7.06 -10.03 5.08
C ARG A 14 6.91 -8.56 5.49
N ALA A 15 6.87 -8.26 6.79
CA ALA A 15 6.83 -6.88 7.27
C ALA A 15 8.13 -6.11 6.94
N LEU A 16 9.29 -6.78 6.99
CA LEU A 16 10.57 -6.21 6.56
C LEU A 16 10.60 -5.94 5.04
N GLU A 17 10.04 -6.84 4.23
CA GLU A 17 9.88 -6.61 2.79
C GLU A 17 8.97 -5.41 2.52
N ALA A 18 7.82 -5.33 3.22
CA ALA A 18 6.91 -4.21 3.09
C ALA A 18 7.59 -2.88 3.47
N ASP A 19 8.37 -2.82 4.56
CA ASP A 19 9.14 -1.63 4.95
C ASP A 19 10.11 -1.19 3.84
N SER A 20 10.81 -2.13 3.20
CA SER A 20 11.68 -1.85 2.05
C SER A 20 10.90 -1.22 0.88
N ILE A 21 9.73 -1.76 0.56
CA ILE A 21 8.88 -1.24 -0.53
C ILE A 21 8.33 0.15 -0.18
N LEU A 22 7.86 0.35 1.05
CA LEU A 22 7.34 1.63 1.54
C LEU A 22 8.40 2.74 1.49
N ARG A 23 9.65 2.40 1.82
CA ARG A 23 10.78 3.35 1.76
C ARG A 23 11.03 3.89 0.35
N ALA A 24 10.77 3.11 -0.69
CA ALA A 24 10.91 3.55 -2.08
C ALA A 24 9.88 4.62 -2.49
N CYS A 25 8.74 4.71 -1.81
CA CYS A 25 7.72 5.72 -2.14
C CYS A 25 8.18 7.14 -1.76
N VAL A 26 8.20 8.04 -2.76
CA VAL A 26 8.53 9.48 -2.62
C VAL A 26 7.31 10.40 -2.65
N HIS A 27 6.09 9.85 -2.60
CA HIS A 27 4.83 10.61 -2.55
C HIS A 27 4.57 11.52 -3.77
N CYS A 28 5.05 11.15 -4.97
CA CYS A 28 4.89 11.92 -6.20
C CYS A 28 3.48 11.94 -6.80
N GLY A 29 2.61 10.97 -6.46
CA GLY A 29 1.21 10.94 -6.91
C GLY A 29 0.92 10.32 -8.28
N PHE A 30 1.94 10.02 -9.10
CA PHE A 30 1.73 9.46 -10.45
C PHE A 30 0.89 8.17 -10.45
N CYS A 31 1.11 7.30 -9.47
CA CYS A 31 0.34 6.05 -9.34
C CYS A 31 -1.16 6.31 -9.14
N THR A 32 -1.54 7.37 -8.43
CA THR A 32 -2.96 7.71 -8.18
C THR A 32 -3.62 8.17 -9.48
N ALA A 33 -2.93 8.97 -10.29
CA ALA A 33 -3.47 9.50 -11.55
C ALA A 33 -3.83 8.41 -12.59
N THR A 34 -3.22 7.23 -12.52
CA THR A 34 -3.46 6.10 -13.45
C THR A 34 -4.32 4.98 -12.85
N CYS A 35 -4.69 5.07 -11.58
CA CYS A 35 -5.42 3.99 -10.92
C CYS A 35 -6.90 4.00 -11.32
N PRO A 36 -7.43 2.93 -11.94
CA PRO A 36 -8.82 2.92 -12.44
C PRO A 36 -9.85 2.98 -11.31
N THR A 37 -9.58 2.37 -10.14
CA THR A 37 -10.51 2.40 -9.00
C THR A 37 -10.64 3.80 -8.44
N TYR A 38 -9.52 4.52 -8.30
CA TYR A 38 -9.52 5.91 -7.90
C TYR A 38 -10.21 6.81 -8.93
N GLN A 39 -9.91 6.65 -10.22
CA GLN A 39 -10.53 7.45 -11.27
C GLN A 39 -12.06 7.27 -11.33
N LEU A 40 -12.55 6.07 -11.03
CA LEU A 40 -13.98 5.77 -11.03
C LEU A 40 -14.69 6.25 -9.77
N LEU A 41 -14.12 5.96 -8.59
CA LEU A 41 -14.79 6.18 -7.30
C LEU A 41 -14.48 7.55 -6.68
N GLY A 42 -13.34 8.16 -7.03
CA GLY A 42 -12.85 9.40 -6.43
C GLY A 42 -12.39 9.28 -4.98
N ASP A 43 -12.44 8.08 -4.39
CA ASP A 43 -12.01 7.81 -3.03
C ASP A 43 -10.49 7.60 -2.97
N GLU A 44 -9.78 8.49 -2.28
CA GLU A 44 -8.33 8.42 -2.07
C GLU A 44 -7.87 7.10 -1.44
N LEU A 45 -8.69 6.50 -0.56
CA LEU A 45 -8.39 5.21 0.08
C LEU A 45 -8.48 4.05 -0.92
N ASP A 46 -9.25 4.19 -2.00
CA ASP A 46 -9.30 3.26 -3.12
C ASP A 46 -8.21 3.54 -4.18
N GLY A 47 -7.35 4.52 -3.97
CA GLY A 47 -6.14 4.76 -4.74
C GLY A 47 -4.92 3.99 -4.21
N PRO A 48 -3.87 3.79 -5.02
CA PRO A 48 -2.67 3.08 -4.60
C PRO A 48 -1.95 3.80 -3.46
N ARG A 49 -1.97 5.15 -3.42
CA ARG A 49 -1.41 5.90 -2.29
C ARG A 49 -2.20 5.67 -1.00
N GLY A 50 -3.52 5.73 -1.04
CA GLY A 50 -4.36 5.47 0.13
C GLY A 50 -4.12 4.08 0.69
N ARG A 51 -4.09 3.06 -0.17
CA ARG A 51 -3.77 1.68 0.22
C ARG A 51 -2.35 1.53 0.80
N ILE A 52 -1.36 2.17 0.19
CA ILE A 52 0.01 2.23 0.76
C ILE A 52 -0.02 2.78 2.20
N TYR A 53 -0.79 3.83 2.45
CA TYR A 53 -0.94 4.41 3.78
C TYR A 53 -1.66 3.47 4.76
N LEU A 54 -2.73 2.82 4.33
CA LEU A 54 -3.44 1.82 5.13
C LEU A 54 -2.49 0.68 5.54
N ILE A 55 -1.73 0.12 4.60
CA ILE A 55 -0.77 -0.96 4.86
C ILE A 55 0.33 -0.49 5.83
N LYS A 56 0.85 0.74 5.64
CA LYS A 56 1.77 1.35 6.60
C LYS A 56 1.16 1.40 8.00
N GLN A 57 -0.09 1.84 8.14
CA GLN A 57 -0.75 1.94 9.44
C GLN A 57 -0.86 0.58 10.12
N VAL A 58 -1.21 -0.48 9.38
CA VAL A 58 -1.25 -1.85 9.90
C VAL A 58 0.13 -2.27 10.44
N LEU A 59 1.18 -2.05 9.65
CA LEU A 59 2.57 -2.38 10.05
C LEU A 59 3.06 -1.58 11.26
N GLU A 60 2.49 -0.40 11.50
CA GLU A 60 2.76 0.45 12.66
C GLU A 60 1.88 0.13 13.88
N GLY A 61 1.05 -0.93 13.79
CA GLY A 61 0.25 -1.45 14.91
C GLY A 61 -1.16 -0.88 15.00
N ASN A 62 -1.66 -0.20 13.96
CA ASN A 62 -3.06 0.20 13.91
C ASN A 62 -3.95 -1.01 13.60
N GLU A 63 -5.15 -1.00 14.18
CA GLU A 63 -6.14 -2.07 14.00
C GLU A 63 -6.59 -2.19 12.54
N VAL A 64 -6.64 -3.43 12.04
CA VAL A 64 -7.24 -3.74 10.75
C VAL A 64 -8.76 -3.73 10.90
N THR A 65 -9.43 -2.80 10.21
CA THR A 65 -10.90 -2.72 10.21
C THR A 65 -11.49 -3.33 8.94
N LEU A 66 -12.81 -3.57 8.93
CA LEU A 66 -13.52 -3.96 7.72
C LEU A 66 -13.34 -2.95 6.58
N LYS A 67 -13.25 -1.65 6.90
CA LYS A 67 -12.97 -0.60 5.89
C LYS A 67 -11.56 -0.74 5.33
N THR A 68 -10.58 -1.05 6.16
CA THR A 68 -9.20 -1.31 5.71
C THR A 68 -9.20 -2.44 4.68
N GLN A 69 -9.86 -3.57 4.99
CA GLN A 69 -9.97 -4.71 4.08
C GLN A 69 -10.72 -4.35 2.79
N GLU A 70 -11.87 -3.68 2.90
CA GLU A 70 -12.67 -3.24 1.74
C GLU A 70 -11.84 -2.42 0.74
N HIS A 71 -11.07 -1.45 1.23
CA HIS A 71 -10.22 -0.63 0.37
C HIS A 71 -9.13 -1.44 -0.32
N LEU A 72 -8.48 -2.36 0.40
CA LEU A 72 -7.47 -3.26 -0.19
C LEU A 72 -8.08 -4.18 -1.24
N ASP A 73 -9.26 -4.74 -0.97
CA ASP A 73 -9.95 -5.71 -1.84
C ASP A 73 -10.52 -5.09 -3.11
N ARG A 74 -10.87 -3.80 -3.08
CA ARG A 74 -11.22 -3.04 -4.30
C ARG A 74 -10.07 -2.89 -5.29
N CYS A 75 -8.83 -3.24 -4.93
CA CYS A 75 -7.74 -3.19 -5.88
C CYS A 75 -7.86 -4.27 -6.96
N LEU A 76 -7.99 -3.84 -8.22
CA LEU A 76 -8.10 -4.72 -9.41
C LEU A 76 -6.80 -5.45 -9.79
N THR A 77 -5.73 -5.31 -9.00
CA THR A 77 -4.40 -5.91 -9.27
C THR A 77 -3.83 -5.66 -10.68
N CYS A 78 -4.29 -4.60 -11.37
CA CYS A 78 -3.92 -4.27 -12.76
C CYS A 78 -2.48 -3.77 -12.97
N ARG A 79 -1.76 -3.39 -11.90
CA ARG A 79 -0.36 -2.92 -11.91
C ARG A 79 -0.06 -1.63 -12.71
N ASN A 80 -1.07 -0.88 -13.15
CA ASN A 80 -0.87 0.45 -13.74
C ASN A 80 -0.01 1.37 -12.85
N CYS A 81 -0.26 1.32 -11.53
CA CYS A 81 0.46 2.08 -10.52
C CYS A 81 1.97 1.81 -10.50
N GLU A 82 2.41 0.58 -10.79
CA GLU A 82 3.83 0.22 -10.82
C GLU A 82 4.49 0.70 -12.10
N THR A 83 3.82 0.46 -13.24
CA THR A 83 4.33 0.84 -14.57
C THR A 83 4.61 2.34 -14.65
N THR A 84 3.76 3.17 -14.02
CA THR A 84 3.95 4.62 -14.00
C THR A 84 4.88 5.12 -12.89
N CYS A 85 5.25 4.28 -11.91
CA CYS A 85 5.93 4.75 -10.71
C CYS A 85 7.40 5.08 -11.03
N PRO A 86 7.83 6.36 -10.95
CA PRO A 86 9.24 6.70 -11.22
C PRO A 86 10.20 6.15 -10.15
N SER A 87 9.68 5.79 -8.98
CA SER A 87 10.48 5.27 -7.86
C SER A 87 10.49 3.74 -7.79
N GLY A 88 9.82 3.05 -8.72
CA GLY A 88 9.81 1.58 -8.76
C GLY A 88 9.19 0.90 -7.54
N VAL A 89 8.16 1.51 -6.94
CA VAL A 89 7.43 0.89 -5.82
C VAL A 89 6.77 -0.40 -6.31
N ARG A 90 7.17 -1.54 -5.72
CA ARG A 90 6.58 -2.87 -5.95
C ARG A 90 5.23 -2.99 -5.24
N TYR A 91 4.27 -2.19 -5.66
CA TYR A 91 2.93 -2.09 -5.11
C TYR A 91 2.20 -3.45 -5.02
N HIS A 92 2.34 -4.35 -6.00
CA HIS A 92 1.68 -5.66 -5.98
C HIS A 92 2.15 -6.51 -4.79
N ASN A 93 3.47 -6.64 -4.59
CA ASN A 93 4.03 -7.31 -3.41
C ASN A 93 3.51 -6.68 -2.11
N LEU A 94 3.48 -5.34 -2.05
CA LEU A 94 3.02 -4.64 -0.86
C LEU A 94 1.53 -4.91 -0.59
N LEU A 95 0.69 -4.91 -1.63
CA LEU A 95 -0.74 -5.22 -1.52
C LEU A 95 -0.95 -6.66 -1.04
N ASP A 96 -0.21 -7.61 -1.60
CA ASP A 96 -0.31 -9.02 -1.19
C ASP A 96 0.08 -9.18 0.28
N ILE A 97 1.18 -8.54 0.71
CA ILE A 97 1.56 -8.51 2.14
C ILE A 97 0.45 -7.88 3.00
N GLY A 98 -0.15 -6.77 2.54
CA GLY A 98 -1.19 -6.06 3.27
C GLY A 98 -2.52 -6.81 3.40
N ARG A 99 -2.78 -7.80 2.54
CA ARG A 99 -3.96 -8.69 2.63
C ARG A 99 -3.71 -9.91 3.52
N ASP A 100 -2.45 -10.30 3.69
CA ASP A 100 -2.04 -11.50 4.43
C ASP A 100 -1.71 -11.23 5.92
N ILE A 101 -1.47 -9.97 6.30
CA ILE A 101 -1.15 -9.52 7.67
C ILE A 101 -2.39 -8.93 8.33
#